data_AF-A0A804Q4E9-F1
#
_entry.id   AF-A0A804Q4E9-F1
#
_cell.length_a   1.000
_cell.length_b   1.000
_cell.length_c   1.000
_cell.angle_alpha   90.00
_cell.angle_beta   90.00
_cell.angle_gamma   90.00
#
_symmetry.space_group_name_H-M   'P 1'
#
loop_
_entity.id
_entity.type
_entity.pdbx_description
1 polymer ?
#
loop_
_entity_poly.entity_id
_entity_poly.type
_entity_poly.pdbx_seq_one_letter_code
_entity_poly.pdbx_strand_id
1 'polypeptide(L)'
;MAIVVHMDTIHRTMWGPFRKIVIMDARGSLHIIKVWGDLLNKNALRWALAKEDYGIIIGTMFRRFRRQEFLESSDHTAIHFNPFHHNAHYFGPIQKALVARNNRQFAVTFLEEQRRR
;
A
#
# COMPACT_ATOMS: atom_id res chain seq x y z
N MET A 1 3.17 -0.14 -9.96
CA MET A 1 1.96 0.64 -9.68
C MET A 1 0.98 -0.23 -8.95
N ALA A 2 0.26 0.31 -7.98
CA ALA A 2 -0.80 -0.39 -7.28
C ALA A 2 -1.79 0.60 -6.67
N ILE A 3 -2.99 0.12 -6.33
CA ILE A 3 -3.99 0.85 -5.56
C ILE A 3 -3.81 0.52 -4.08
N VAL A 4 -3.86 1.53 -3.22
CA VAL A 4 -3.91 1.34 -1.76
C VAL A 4 -5.31 0.87 -1.39
N VAL A 5 -5.43 -0.34 -0.83
CA VAL A 5 -6.73 -0.92 -0.45
C VAL A 5 -6.95 -1.00 1.06
N HIS A 6 -5.86 -1.07 1.83
CA HIS A 6 -5.95 -1.04 3.29
C HIS A 6 -4.65 -0.54 3.92
N MET A 7 -4.78 0.25 4.99
CA MET A 7 -3.68 0.71 5.82
C MET A 7 -3.86 0.17 7.23
N ASP A 8 -2.88 -0.59 7.70
CA ASP A 8 -2.89 -1.20 9.02
C ASP A 8 -2.61 -0.18 10.13
N THR A 9 -2.65 -0.62 11.38
CA THR A 9 -2.17 0.17 12.52
C THR A 9 -0.66 0.37 12.48
N ILE A 10 -0.18 1.41 13.18
CA ILE A 10 1.26 1.64 13.33
C ILE A 10 1.81 0.62 14.32
N HIS A 11 2.82 -0.12 13.88
CA HIS A 11 3.58 -1.07 14.69
C HIS A 11 4.88 -0.39 15.13
N ARG A 12 5.29 -0.61 16.37
CA ARG A 12 6.56 -0.08 16.90
C ARG A 12 7.54 -1.21 17.15
N THR A 13 8.79 -0.98 16.77
CA THR A 13 9.93 -1.88 17.02
C THR A 13 11.08 -1.09 17.61
N MET A 14 12.13 -1.79 18.05
CA MET A 14 13.38 -1.13 18.48
C MET A 14 14.00 -0.23 17.41
N TRP A 15 13.77 -0.53 16.12
CA TRP A 15 14.30 0.24 14.99
C TRP A 15 13.42 1.43 14.58
N GLY A 16 12.27 1.62 15.23
CA GLY A 16 11.32 2.67 14.92
C GLY A 16 9.93 2.15 14.52
N PRO A 17 8.99 3.09 14.25
CA PRO A 17 7.65 2.76 13.85
C PRO A 17 7.58 2.36 12.37
N PHE A 18 6.67 1.46 12.03
CA PHE A 18 6.33 1.12 10.66
C PHE A 18 4.83 0.83 10.53
N ARG A 19 4.33 0.79 9.30
CA ARG A 19 2.95 0.36 8.99
C ARG A 19 2.96 -0.61 7.83
N LYS A 20 2.18 -1.69 7.93
CA LYS A 20 1.88 -2.55 6.78
C LYS A 20 0.73 -1.93 5.99
N ILE A 21 0.85 -1.96 4.66
CA ILE A 21 -0.14 -1.40 3.75
C ILE A 21 -0.42 -2.48 2.71
N VAL A 22 -1.69 -2.80 2.54
CA VAL A 22 -2.14 -3.73 1.51
C VAL A 22 -2.38 -2.92 0.25
N ILE A 23 -1.75 -3.37 -0.83
CA ILE A 23 -1.87 -2.80 -2.16
C ILE A 23 -2.39 -3.84 -3.13
N MET A 24 -3.11 -3.38 -4.15
CA MET A 24 -3.64 -4.24 -5.20
C MET A 24 -3.07 -3.82 -6.55
N ASP A 25 -2.52 -4.77 -7.29
CA ASP A 25 -2.03 -4.50 -8.64
C ASP A 25 -3.17 -4.49 -9.68
N ALA A 26 -2.84 -4.18 -10.93
CA ALA A 26 -3.82 -4.12 -12.02
C ALA A 26 -4.44 -5.49 -12.37
N ARG A 27 -3.85 -6.60 -11.88
CA ARG A 27 -4.37 -7.96 -12.05
C ARG A 27 -5.31 -8.36 -10.89
N GLY A 28 -5.52 -7.48 -9.92
CA GLY A 28 -6.31 -7.77 -8.73
C GLY A 28 -5.57 -8.58 -7.67
N SER A 29 -4.25 -8.82 -7.82
CA SER A 29 -3.47 -9.52 -6.80
C SER A 29 -3.12 -8.58 -5.65
N LEU A 30 -3.22 -9.10 -4.42
CA LEU A 30 -2.93 -8.36 -3.20
C LEU A 30 -1.49 -8.58 -2.75
N HIS A 31 -0.85 -7.50 -2.33
CA HIS A 31 0.53 -7.50 -1.84
C HIS A 31 0.62 -6.66 -0.58
N ILE A 32 1.55 -7.00 0.30
CA ILE A 32 1.87 -6.20 1.48
C ILE A 32 3.12 -5.38 1.19
N ILE A 33 3.07 -4.09 1.52
CA ILE A 33 4.25 -3.25 1.65
C ILE A 33 4.42 -2.83 3.11
N LYS A 34 5.63 -2.92 3.64
CA LYS A 34 6.03 -2.39 4.94
C LYS A 34 6.69 -1.03 4.71
N VAL A 35 6.10 0.01 5.29
CA VAL A 35 6.61 1.39 5.16
C VAL A 35 7.07 1.90 6.52
N TRP A 36 8.31 2.37 6.60
CA TRP A 36 8.89 2.94 7.82
C TRP A 36 8.36 4.34 8.13
N GLY A 37 8.43 4.71 9.41
CA GLY A 37 7.88 5.93 9.99
C GLY A 37 8.26 7.21 9.25
N ASP A 38 9.53 7.36 8.88
CA ASP A 38 10.00 8.60 8.23
C ASP A 38 9.32 8.81 6.87
N LEU A 39 9.18 7.74 6.08
CA LEU A 39 8.52 7.79 4.78
C LEU A 39 6.98 7.91 4.91
N LEU A 40 6.40 7.34 5.96
CA LEU A 40 4.99 7.55 6.31
C LEU A 40 4.72 9.01 6.66
N ASN A 41 5.53 9.58 7.56
CA ASN A 41 5.37 10.94 8.07
C ASN A 41 5.56 11.98 6.96
N LYS A 42 6.57 11.79 6.10
CA LYS A 42 6.81 12.66 4.93
C LYS A 42 5.61 12.74 3.98
N ASN A 43 4.75 11.72 3.94
CA ASN A 43 3.59 11.65 3.06
C ASN A 43 2.26 11.48 3.83
N ALA A 44 2.18 11.91 5.09
CA ALA A 44 1.06 11.59 5.99
C ALA A 44 -0.31 11.96 5.39
N LEU A 45 -0.43 13.17 4.84
CA LEU A 45 -1.67 13.64 4.20
C LEU A 45 -2.03 12.82 2.95
N ARG A 46 -1.04 12.49 2.12
CA ARG A 46 -1.24 11.71 0.89
C ARG A 46 -1.66 10.27 1.20
N TRP A 47 -1.11 9.70 2.28
CA TRP A 47 -1.55 8.41 2.79
C TRP A 47 -3.00 8.45 3.29
N ALA A 48 -3.38 9.48 4.05
CA ALA A 48 -4.75 9.66 4.51
C ALA A 48 -5.74 9.73 3.34
N LEU A 49 -5.43 10.53 2.32
CA LEU A 49 -6.25 10.61 1.09
C LEU A 49 -6.29 9.28 0.34
N ALA A 50 -5.15 8.60 0.18
CA ALA A 50 -5.09 7.32 -0.51
C ALA A 50 -5.88 6.22 0.19
N LYS A 51 -5.98 6.27 1.52
CA LYS A 51 -6.81 5.35 2.31
C LYS A 51 -8.30 5.53 1.99
N GLU A 52 -8.77 6.78 1.93
CA GLU A 52 -10.17 7.10 1.70
C GLU A 52 -10.58 6.83 0.24
N ASP A 53 -9.77 7.28 -0.73
CA ASP A 53 -10.14 7.27 -2.15
C ASP A 53 -9.51 6.13 -2.97
N TYR A 54 -8.93 5.12 -2.32
CA TYR A 54 -8.20 4.05 -2.98
C TYR A 54 -7.09 4.58 -3.90
N GLY A 55 -6.24 5.44 -3.36
CA GLY A 55 -5.21 6.16 -4.13
C GLY A 55 -4.24 5.23 -4.86
N ILE A 56 -3.84 5.63 -6.06
CA ILE A 56 -2.87 4.90 -6.88
C ILE A 56 -1.47 5.34 -6.49
N ILE A 57 -0.56 4.40 -6.30
CA ILE A 57 0.84 4.67 -5.99
C ILE A 57 1.79 4.06 -7.02
N ILE A 58 2.88 4.79 -7.29
CA ILE A 58 4.11 4.24 -7.85
C ILE A 58 5.13 4.21 -6.72
N GLY A 59 5.58 3.00 -6.39
CA GLY A 59 6.66 2.77 -5.48
C GLY A 59 7.89 2.26 -6.23
N THR A 60 9.06 2.84 -5.97
CA THR A 60 10.35 2.39 -6.54
C THR A 60 11.35 2.03 -5.44
N MET A 61 12.30 1.17 -5.77
CA MET A 61 13.40 0.76 -4.87
C MET A 61 12.92 0.17 -3.53
N PHE A 62 11.82 -0.59 -3.54
CA PHE A 62 11.45 -1.42 -2.41
C PHE A 62 12.38 -2.64 -2.32
N ARG A 63 12.76 -3.02 -1.10
CA ARG A 63 13.49 -4.27 -0.84
C ARG A 63 12.48 -5.41 -0.75
N ARG A 64 12.73 -6.52 -1.45
CA ARG A 64 11.89 -7.72 -1.34
C ARG A 64 12.33 -8.56 -0.15
N PHE A 65 11.47 -8.71 0.85
CA PHE A 65 11.74 -9.54 2.02
C PHE A 65 11.17 -10.95 1.80
N ARG A 66 12.01 -11.86 1.27
CA ARG A 66 11.57 -13.19 0.81
C ARG A 66 10.93 -14.05 1.90
N ARG A 67 11.35 -13.92 3.15
CA ARG A 67 10.88 -14.77 4.26
C ARG A 67 9.41 -14.55 4.61
N GLN A 68 8.88 -13.35 4.36
CA GLN A 68 7.50 -12.96 4.70
C GLN A 68 6.73 -12.44 3.47
N GLU A 69 7.28 -12.67 2.27
CA GLU A 69 6.72 -12.31 0.96
C GLU A 69 6.18 -10.88 0.82
N PHE A 70 6.76 -9.90 1.52
CA PHE A 70 6.40 -8.49 1.37
C PHE A 70 7.53 -7.63 0.82
N LEU A 71 7.15 -6.44 0.36
CA LEU A 71 8.07 -5.38 -0.02
C LEU A 71 8.30 -4.45 1.17
N GLU A 72 9.53 -4.06 1.43
CA GLU A 72 9.91 -3.17 2.52
C GLU A 72 10.53 -1.89 1.97
N SER A 73 10.08 -0.74 2.49
CA SER A 73 10.72 0.53 2.18
C SER A 73 12.13 0.58 2.77
N SER A 74 13.05 1.22 2.06
CA SER A 74 14.39 1.59 2.52
C SER A 74 14.57 3.10 2.40
N ASP A 75 15.73 3.62 2.80
CA ASP A 75 16.05 5.04 2.69
C ASP A 75 16.07 5.55 1.24
N HIS A 76 16.23 4.64 0.27
CA HIS A 76 16.18 4.95 -1.16
C HIS A 76 14.77 4.83 -1.75
N THR A 77 13.78 4.36 -1.00
CA THR A 77 12.44 4.14 -1.54
C THR A 77 11.74 5.47 -1.82
N ALA A 78 11.22 5.63 -3.04
CA ALA A 78 10.36 6.75 -3.42
C ALA A 78 8.93 6.25 -3.66
N ILE A 79 7.95 7.03 -3.18
CA ILE A 79 6.52 6.75 -3.37
C ILE A 79 5.86 8.01 -3.92
N HIS A 80 5.23 7.88 -5.08
CA HIS A 80 4.47 8.92 -5.75
C HIS A 80 2.99 8.54 -5.73
N PHE A 81 2.13 9.49 -5.38
CA PHE A 81 0.68 9.31 -5.26
C PHE A 81 -0.03 9.92 -6.47
N ASN A 82 -1.01 9.21 -6.99
CA ASN A 82 -1.78 9.54 -8.20
C ASN A 82 -0.90 10.11 -9.32
N PRO A 83 0.18 9.40 -9.71
CA PRO A 83 1.11 9.92 -10.69
C PRO A 83 0.46 9.99 -12.07
N PHE A 84 0.77 11.05 -12.82
CA PHE A 84 0.41 11.14 -14.23
C PHE A 84 1.29 10.18 -15.05
N HIS A 85 0.81 8.96 -15.23
CA HIS A 85 1.55 7.87 -15.86
C HIS A 85 0.63 7.12 -16.84
N HIS A 86 1.13 6.73 -18.02
CA HIS A 86 0.30 6.09 -19.05
C HIS A 86 -0.42 4.82 -18.54
N ASN A 87 0.25 4.04 -17.69
CA ASN A 87 -0.36 2.86 -17.05
C ASN A 87 -1.44 3.17 -15.98
N ALA A 88 -1.66 4.42 -15.59
CA ALA A 88 -2.70 4.79 -14.63
C ALA A 88 -4.12 4.47 -15.16
N HIS A 89 -4.31 4.46 -16.49
CA HIS A 89 -5.56 4.09 -17.14
C HIS A 89 -6.10 2.72 -16.68
N TYR A 90 -5.23 1.74 -16.44
CA TYR A 90 -5.64 0.40 -16.00
C TYR A 90 -6.24 0.39 -14.58
N PHE A 91 -5.86 1.37 -13.76
CA PHE A 91 -6.30 1.44 -12.36
C PHE A 91 -7.57 2.27 -12.19
N GLY A 92 -7.86 3.21 -13.09
CA GLY A 92 -9.04 4.08 -12.99
C GLY A 92 -10.37 3.33 -12.84
N PRO A 93 -10.69 2.35 -13.71
CA PRO A 93 -11.91 1.55 -13.56
C PRO A 93 -11.96 0.75 -12.26
N ILE A 94 -10.83 0.16 -11.86
CA ILE A 94 -10.70 -0.61 -10.63
C ILE A 94 -10.95 0.27 -9.40
N GLN A 95 -10.32 1.45 -9.36
CA GLN A 95 -10.50 2.44 -8.30
C GLN A 95 -11.98 2.85 -8.18
N LYS A 96 -12.64 3.19 -9.30
CA LYS A 96 -14.06 3.53 -9.30
C LYS A 96 -14.94 2.39 -8.77
N ALA A 97 -14.66 1.15 -9.16
CA ALA A 97 -15.40 -0.01 -8.68
C ALA A 97 -15.20 -0.22 -7.17
N LEU A 98 -13.98 -0.04 -6.65
CA LEU A 98 -13.69 -0.13 -5.22
C LEU A 98 -14.38 0.96 -4.41
N VAL A 99 -14.37 2.20 -4.90
CA VAL A 99 -15.09 3.33 -4.28
C VAL A 99 -16.59 3.03 -4.23
N ALA A 100 -17.18 2.59 -5.35
CA ALA A 100 -18.61 2.27 -5.42
C ALA A 100 -19.00 1.10 -4.49
N ARG A 101 -18.15 0.08 -4.37
CA ARG A 101 -18.37 -1.05 -3.46
C ARG A 101 -18.22 -0.65 -1.99
N ASN A 102 -17.35 0.32 -1.70
CA ASN A 102 -17.01 0.81 -0.36
C ASN A 102 -16.81 -0.29 0.71
N ASN A 103 -16.20 -1.42 0.32
CA ASN A 103 -15.97 -2.56 1.21
C ASN A 103 -14.50 -2.97 1.16
N ARG A 104 -13.80 -2.81 2.30
CA ARG A 104 -12.37 -3.13 2.46
C ARG A 104 -12.13 -4.46 3.20
N GLN A 105 -13.17 -5.23 3.53
CA GLN A 105 -13.06 -6.45 4.34
C GLN A 105 -12.14 -7.49 3.71
N PHE A 106 -12.13 -7.57 2.37
CA PHE A 106 -11.24 -8.48 1.65
C PHE A 106 -9.76 -8.20 1.93
N ALA A 107 -9.36 -6.91 2.01
CA ALA A 107 -7.99 -6.51 2.26
C ALA A 107 -7.61 -6.71 3.73
N VAL A 108 -8.55 -6.51 4.66
CA VAL A 108 -8.36 -6.81 6.09
C VAL A 108 -8.14 -8.32 6.28
N THR A 109 -9.02 -9.14 5.70
CA THR A 109 -8.93 -10.61 5.78
C THR A 109 -7.60 -11.11 5.23
N PHE A 110 -7.20 -10.61 4.06
CA PHE A 110 -5.90 -10.93 3.47
C PHE A 110 -4.73 -10.60 4.41
N LEU A 111 -4.73 -9.43 5.05
CA LEU A 111 -3.67 -9.03 5.97
C LEU A 111 -3.62 -9.93 7.21
N GLU A 112 -4.77 -10.32 7.76
CA GLU A 112 -4.87 -11.22 8.90
C GLU A 112 -4.34 -12.61 8.58
N GLU A 113 -4.67 -13.16 7.41
CA GLU A 113 -4.13 -14.44 6.94
C GLU A 113 -2.60 -14.41 6.84
N GLN A 114 -2.02 -13.31 6.34
CA GLN A 114 -0.56 -13.16 6.26
C GLN A 114 0.12 -12.97 7.63
N ARG A 115 -0.61 -12.60 8.68
CA ARG A 115 -0.05 -12.54 10.05
C ARG A 115 0.01 -13.91 10.72
N ARG A 116 -0.82 -14.87 10.28
CA ARG A 116 -0.89 -16.23 10.86
C ARG A 116 0.16 -17.18 10.27
N ARG A 117 0.84 -16.78 9.19
CA ARG A 117 1.94 -17.50 8.55
C ARG A 117 3.28 -17.06 9.15
#